data_AF-A0A101IBA8-F1
#
_entry.id   AF-A0A101IBA8-F1
#
_cell.length_a   1.000
_cell.length_b   1.000
_cell.length_c   1.000
_cell.angle_alpha   90.00
_cell.angle_beta   90.00
_cell.angle_gamma   90.00
#
_symmetry.space_group_name_H-M   'P 1'
#
loop_
_entity.id
_entity.type
_entity.pdbx_description
1 polymer ?
#
loop_
_entity_poly.entity_id
_entity_poly.type
_entity_poly.pdbx_seq_one_letter_code
_entity_poly.pdbx_strand_id
1 'polypeptide(L)'
;INALAEKDMTRLANFVHPEMGVRFSPYGFVREEHQVFMPGELDALIGSEQVYTWGAYDGTGDPIDLTFDDYYQEFVYSSDFANPEQIGVNERIGQGNTINNIGEFYPGSSFVEYHFSGFEEQYEGMDWESLRLVFVEEDGTWWLVGIVHDEWTI
;
A
#
# COMPACT_ATOMS: atom_id res chain seq x y z
N ILE A 1 4.21 9.03 4.52
CA ILE A 1 4.10 8.12 5.68
C ILE A 1 3.39 8.74 6.88
N ASN A 2 3.77 9.92 7.42
CA ASN A 2 3.09 10.49 8.60
C ASN A 2 1.58 10.70 8.41
N ALA A 3 1.15 11.16 7.23
CA ALA A 3 -0.28 11.25 6.90
C ALA A 3 -1.00 9.90 7.01
N LEU A 4 -0.31 8.78 6.71
CA LEU A 4 -0.86 7.45 6.87
C LEU A 4 -0.87 7.03 8.35
N ALA A 5 0.20 7.30 9.09
CA ALA A 5 0.26 7.01 10.53
C ALA A 5 -0.83 7.73 11.34
N GLU A 6 -1.18 8.95 10.92
CA GLU A 6 -2.23 9.78 11.53
C GLU A 6 -3.63 9.49 10.95
N LYS A 7 -3.72 8.62 9.94
CA LYS A 7 -4.93 8.38 9.11
C LYS A 7 -5.55 9.70 8.58
N ASP A 8 -4.70 10.68 8.26
CA ASP A 8 -5.08 12.00 7.76
C ASP A 8 -5.20 11.98 6.24
N MET A 9 -6.37 11.59 5.75
CA MET A 9 -6.67 11.50 4.31
C MET A 9 -6.76 12.86 3.62
N THR A 10 -7.15 13.91 4.36
CA THR A 10 -7.10 15.29 3.88
C THR A 10 -5.66 15.71 3.59
N ARG A 11 -4.71 15.37 4.47
CA ARG A 11 -3.28 15.61 4.23
C ARG A 11 -2.74 14.74 3.11
N LEU A 12 -3.11 13.46 3.06
CA LEU A 12 -2.69 12.52 2.02
C LEU A 12 -3.07 13.01 0.62
N ALA A 13 -4.28 13.55 0.46
CA ALA A 13 -4.81 14.05 -0.81
C ALA A 13 -3.89 15.09 -1.50
N ASN A 14 -3.10 15.85 -0.74
CA ASN A 14 -2.17 16.84 -1.31
C ASN A 14 -0.98 16.21 -2.04
N PHE A 15 -0.72 14.92 -1.83
CA PHE A 15 0.36 14.18 -2.48
C PHE A 15 -0.14 13.30 -3.61
N VAL A 16 -1.45 13.12 -3.76
CA VAL A 16 -2.03 12.18 -4.73
C VAL A 16 -2.10 12.82 -6.11
N HIS A 17 -1.77 12.03 -7.14
CA HIS A 17 -1.81 12.50 -8.52
C HIS A 17 -3.23 12.97 -8.90
N PRO A 18 -3.39 14.20 -9.46
CA PRO A 18 -4.71 14.78 -9.71
C PRO A 18 -5.52 14.06 -10.80
N GLU A 19 -4.85 13.39 -11.75
CA GLU A 19 -5.50 12.61 -12.82
C GLU A 19 -5.47 11.08 -12.62
N MET A 20 -4.41 10.52 -12.03
CA MET A 20 -4.28 9.06 -11.83
C MET A 20 -4.92 8.57 -10.52
N GLY A 21 -5.10 9.45 -9.53
CA GLY A 21 -5.49 9.05 -8.18
C GLY A 21 -4.41 8.21 -7.48
N VAL A 22 -4.80 7.56 -6.39
CA VAL A 22 -3.96 6.61 -5.65
C VAL A 22 -4.62 5.23 -5.64
N ARG A 23 -3.88 4.21 -6.08
CA ARG A 23 -4.30 2.82 -6.07
C ARG A 23 -3.93 2.14 -4.75
N PHE A 24 -4.83 1.35 -4.20
CA PHE A 24 -4.61 0.55 -3.00
C PHE A 24 -4.49 -0.93 -3.38
N SER A 25 -3.32 -1.52 -3.16
CA SER A 25 -3.03 -2.91 -3.49
C SER A 25 -2.83 -3.73 -2.20
N PRO A 26 -3.65 -4.76 -1.94
CA PRO A 26 -3.57 -5.56 -0.71
C PRO A 26 -2.32 -6.44 -0.64
N TYR A 27 -1.66 -6.67 -1.77
CA TYR A 27 -0.43 -7.47 -1.87
C TYR A 27 0.54 -6.86 -2.89
N GLY A 28 1.78 -7.37 -2.89
CA GLY A 28 2.90 -6.82 -3.65
C GLY A 28 2.75 -6.83 -5.17
N PHE A 29 1.78 -7.59 -5.70
CA PHE A 29 1.44 -7.60 -7.13
C PHE A 29 0.28 -6.65 -7.42
N VAL A 30 0.58 -5.53 -8.06
CA VAL A 30 -0.38 -4.49 -8.45
C VAL A 30 -1.24 -4.96 -9.62
N ARG A 31 -2.55 -4.75 -9.53
CA ARG A 31 -3.53 -5.15 -10.54
C ARG A 31 -4.43 -3.98 -10.94
N GLU A 32 -4.98 -4.03 -12.15
CA GLU A 32 -5.86 -2.97 -12.70
C GLU A 32 -7.19 -2.90 -11.95
N GLU A 33 -7.69 -4.03 -11.45
CA GLU A 33 -8.93 -4.14 -10.69
C GLU A 33 -8.87 -3.60 -9.25
N HIS A 34 -7.67 -3.32 -8.73
CA HIS A 34 -7.51 -2.73 -7.40
C HIS A 34 -8.15 -1.34 -7.32
N GLN A 35 -8.65 -0.98 -6.14
CA GLN A 35 -9.37 0.27 -5.94
C GLN A 35 -8.46 1.48 -6.13
N VAL A 36 -8.97 2.51 -6.82
CA VAL A 36 -8.30 3.78 -7.05
C VAL A 36 -9.22 4.89 -6.56
N PHE A 37 -8.66 5.84 -5.81
CA PHE A 37 -9.38 7.01 -5.33
C PHE A 37 -8.68 8.29 -5.73
N MET A 38 -9.47 9.26 -6.17
CA MET A 38 -9.03 10.60 -6.52
C MET A 38 -8.82 11.44 -5.25
N PRO A 39 -7.99 12.51 -5.29
CA PRO A 39 -7.73 13.34 -4.13
C PRO A 39 -8.99 13.85 -3.41
N GLY A 40 -10.04 14.21 -4.19
CA GLY A 40 -11.30 14.71 -3.66
C GLY A 40 -12.22 13.66 -3.01
N GLU A 41 -11.90 12.37 -3.15
CA GLU A 41 -12.70 11.25 -2.63
C GLU A 41 -12.19 10.77 -1.26
N LEU A 42 -10.89 10.96 -0.98
CA LEU A 42 -10.22 10.33 0.15
C LEU A 42 -10.81 10.69 1.52
N ASP A 43 -11.24 11.94 1.72
CA ASP A 43 -11.82 12.37 3.00
C ASP A 43 -13.15 11.65 3.30
N ALA A 44 -13.94 11.38 2.27
CA ALA A 44 -15.23 10.72 2.39
C ALA A 44 -15.13 9.21 2.66
N LEU A 45 -13.93 8.62 2.53
CA LEU A 45 -13.70 7.21 2.83
C LEU A 45 -13.69 6.93 4.34
N ILE A 46 -13.26 7.90 5.14
CA ILE A 46 -13.14 7.75 6.59
C ILE A 46 -14.51 7.61 7.24
N GLY A 47 -14.72 6.53 7.98
CA GLY A 47 -15.99 6.23 8.64
C GLY A 47 -17.13 5.87 7.69
N SER A 48 -16.85 5.65 6.40
CA SER A 48 -17.85 5.19 5.43
C SER A 48 -18.17 3.71 5.64
N GLU A 49 -19.45 3.36 5.67
CA GLU A 49 -19.92 1.97 5.72
C GLU A 49 -19.92 1.30 4.33
N GLN A 50 -19.49 2.00 3.27
CA GLN A 50 -19.39 1.42 1.93
C GLN A 50 -18.32 0.33 1.91
N VAL A 51 -18.74 -0.88 1.52
CA VAL A 51 -17.85 -2.01 1.28
C VAL A 51 -17.35 -1.99 -0.16
N TYR A 52 -16.06 -2.22 -0.34
CA TYR A 52 -15.41 -2.39 -1.65
C TYR A 52 -14.79 -3.77 -1.72
N THR A 53 -14.66 -4.30 -2.94
CA THR A 53 -13.82 -5.47 -3.21
C THR A 53 -12.42 -4.97 -3.56
N TRP A 54 -11.45 -5.23 -2.68
CA TRP A 54 -10.08 -4.72 -2.79
C TRP A 54 -9.14 -5.65 -3.57
N GLY A 55 -9.56 -6.90 -3.76
CA GLY A 55 -8.77 -7.97 -4.35
C GLY A 55 -9.29 -9.31 -3.84
N ALA A 56 -8.39 -10.28 -3.71
CA ALA A 56 -8.68 -11.57 -3.11
C ALA A 56 -7.56 -11.94 -2.14
N TYR A 57 -7.92 -12.60 -1.02
CA TYR A 57 -6.97 -13.10 -0.03
C TYR A 57 -6.04 -14.14 -0.65
N ASP A 58 -4.73 -14.01 -0.41
CA ASP A 58 -3.77 -15.02 -0.85
C ASP A 58 -3.99 -16.34 -0.10
N GLY A 59 -3.74 -17.47 -0.76
CA GLY A 59 -4.01 -18.81 -0.22
C GLY A 59 -5.47 -19.30 -0.33
N THR A 60 -6.47 -18.48 0.00
CA THR A 60 -7.90 -18.88 -0.11
C THR A 60 -8.54 -18.49 -1.43
N GLY A 61 -8.17 -17.33 -1.99
CA GLY A 61 -8.80 -16.74 -3.16
C GLY A 61 -10.16 -16.11 -2.89
N ASP A 62 -10.58 -16.01 -1.62
CA ASP A 62 -11.82 -15.34 -1.24
C ASP A 62 -11.72 -13.82 -1.49
N PRO A 63 -12.80 -13.14 -1.91
CA PRO A 63 -12.77 -11.70 -2.13
C PRO A 63 -12.49 -10.93 -0.83
N ILE A 64 -11.67 -9.88 -0.92
CA ILE A 64 -11.42 -8.95 0.18
C ILE A 64 -12.53 -7.89 0.13
N ASP A 65 -13.68 -8.21 0.73
CA ASP A 65 -14.84 -7.31 0.81
C ASP A 65 -14.83 -6.57 2.16
N LEU A 66 -14.23 -5.37 2.17
CA LEU A 66 -14.01 -4.58 3.39
C LEU A 66 -14.48 -3.13 3.23
N THR A 67 -14.84 -2.49 4.34
CA THR A 67 -14.92 -1.02 4.38
C THR A 67 -13.52 -0.42 4.21
N PHE A 68 -13.43 0.87 3.89
CA PHE A 68 -12.13 1.53 3.84
C PHE A 68 -11.40 1.45 5.18
N ASP A 69 -12.12 1.61 6.30
CA ASP A 69 -11.50 1.65 7.62
C ASP A 69 -10.92 0.28 8.02
N ASP A 70 -11.62 -0.80 7.71
CA ASP A 70 -11.14 -2.17 7.96
C ASP A 70 -9.94 -2.48 7.04
N TYR A 71 -10.06 -2.19 5.74
CA TYR A 71 -8.96 -2.36 4.79
C TYR A 71 -7.72 -1.56 5.19
N TYR A 72 -7.91 -0.33 5.68
CA TYR A 72 -6.82 0.53 6.09
C TYR A 72 -6.02 -0.08 7.25
N GLN A 73 -6.72 -0.62 8.24
CA GLN A 73 -6.09 -1.26 9.38
C GLN A 73 -5.36 -2.56 8.99
N GLU A 74 -5.90 -3.31 8.04
CA GLU A 74 -5.36 -4.61 7.65
C GLU A 74 -4.21 -4.51 6.62
N PHE A 75 -4.29 -3.58 5.67
CA PHE A 75 -3.38 -3.52 4.52
C PHE A 75 -2.66 -2.17 4.30
N VAL A 76 -3.01 -1.10 5.01
CA VAL A 76 -2.34 0.20 4.83
C VAL A 76 -1.46 0.57 6.01
N TYR A 77 -1.96 0.35 7.22
CA TYR A 77 -1.25 0.65 8.46
C TYR A 77 -1.40 -0.51 9.46
N SER A 78 -1.11 -1.72 8.99
CA SER A 78 -1.03 -2.94 9.80
C SER A 78 0.06 -2.86 10.87
N SER A 79 1.15 -2.14 10.55
CA SER A 79 2.32 -1.95 11.38
C SER A 79 2.74 -0.48 11.45
N ASP A 80 3.61 -0.12 12.40
CA ASP A 80 4.10 1.25 12.58
C ASP A 80 5.13 1.65 11.50
N PHE A 81 4.70 1.68 10.24
CA PHE A 81 5.55 2.00 9.09
C PHE A 81 6.16 3.41 9.14
N ALA A 82 5.73 4.29 10.06
CA ALA A 82 6.42 5.54 10.35
C ALA A 82 7.76 5.35 11.08
N ASN A 83 7.95 4.22 11.78
CA ASN A 83 9.17 3.83 12.48
C ASN A 83 9.61 2.40 12.07
N PRO A 84 9.93 2.17 10.78
CA PRO A 84 10.27 0.83 10.30
C PRO A 84 11.68 0.40 10.73
N GLU A 85 11.96 -0.89 10.61
CA GLU A 85 13.33 -1.40 10.78
C GLU A 85 14.24 -0.96 9.63
N GLN A 86 13.71 -0.95 8.41
CA GLN A 86 14.47 -0.64 7.21
C GLN A 86 13.64 0.23 6.25
N ILE A 87 14.33 1.14 5.55
CA ILE A 87 13.76 1.99 4.50
C ILE A 87 14.58 1.79 3.24
N GLY A 88 13.92 1.43 2.15
CA GLY A 88 14.52 1.26 0.82
C GLY A 88 13.92 2.23 -0.18
N VAL A 89 14.74 2.70 -1.14
CA VAL A 89 14.26 3.51 -2.26
C VAL A 89 14.63 2.78 -3.54
N ASN A 90 13.64 2.39 -4.34
CA ASN A 90 13.81 1.61 -5.57
C ASN A 90 14.58 0.29 -5.41
N GLU A 91 14.68 -0.21 -4.18
CA GLU A 91 15.31 -1.47 -3.82
C GLU A 91 14.28 -2.29 -3.06
N ARG A 92 14.08 -3.55 -3.47
CA ARG A 92 13.22 -4.48 -2.74
C ARG A 92 14.01 -5.03 -1.55
N ILE A 93 13.54 -4.74 -0.35
CA ILE A 93 14.18 -5.22 0.88
C ILE A 93 13.61 -6.60 1.27
N GLY A 94 12.29 -6.78 1.20
CA GLY A 94 11.64 -8.04 1.55
C GLY A 94 11.98 -9.18 0.58
N GLN A 95 12.33 -10.36 1.12
CA GLN A 95 12.74 -11.56 0.36
C GLN A 95 11.59 -12.57 0.15
N GLY A 96 10.34 -12.14 0.16
CA GLY A 96 9.17 -13.01 -0.05
C GLY A 96 8.99 -13.51 -1.49
N ASN A 97 8.00 -14.40 -1.67
CA ASN A 97 7.62 -14.97 -2.96
C ASN A 97 6.85 -14.00 -3.87
N THR A 98 6.33 -12.90 -3.33
CA THR A 98 5.54 -11.95 -4.10
C THR A 98 6.35 -11.27 -5.18
N ILE A 99 5.86 -11.31 -6.42
CA ILE A 99 6.46 -10.61 -7.55
C ILE A 99 6.13 -9.12 -7.39
N ASN A 100 7.17 -8.29 -7.21
CA ASN A 100 7.03 -6.85 -7.30
C ASN A 100 6.97 -6.44 -8.78
N ASN A 101 5.77 -6.15 -9.28
CA ASN A 101 5.52 -5.70 -10.66
C ASN A 101 5.38 -4.18 -10.78
N ILE A 102 5.73 -3.38 -9.75
CA ILE A 102 5.53 -1.93 -9.75
C ILE A 102 6.17 -1.25 -10.96
N GLY A 103 7.39 -1.64 -11.33
CA GLY A 103 8.08 -1.06 -12.49
C GLY A 103 7.47 -1.43 -13.85
N GLU A 104 6.77 -2.56 -13.94
CA GLU A 104 6.03 -2.97 -15.14
C GLU A 104 4.67 -2.27 -15.21
N PHE A 105 3.97 -2.17 -14.07
CA PHE A 105 2.63 -1.57 -13.96
C PHE A 105 2.68 -0.04 -14.05
N TYR A 106 3.67 0.59 -13.43
CA TYR A 106 3.93 2.03 -13.47
C TYR A 106 5.31 2.31 -14.09
N PRO A 107 5.44 2.27 -15.43
CA PRO A 107 6.71 2.54 -16.09
C PRO A 107 7.30 3.89 -15.69
N GLY A 108 8.57 3.90 -15.29
CA GLY A 108 9.27 5.13 -14.87
C GLY A 108 8.92 5.63 -13.47
N SER A 109 8.11 4.90 -12.70
CA SER A 109 7.87 5.20 -11.29
C SER A 109 9.09 4.96 -10.40
N SER A 110 9.05 5.51 -9.21
CA SER A 110 9.91 5.15 -8.08
C SER A 110 9.06 4.75 -6.88
N PHE A 111 9.60 3.95 -5.97
CA PHE A 111 8.90 3.62 -4.73
C PHE A 111 9.81 3.70 -3.51
N VAL A 112 9.19 3.95 -2.36
CA VAL A 112 9.82 3.84 -1.04
C VAL A 112 9.19 2.65 -0.32
N GLU A 113 10.01 1.74 0.17
CA GLU A 113 9.59 0.57 0.96
C GLU A 113 9.91 0.81 2.44
N TYR A 114 8.91 0.61 3.30
CA TYR A 114 9.00 0.63 4.76
C TYR A 114 8.84 -0.81 5.23
N HIS A 115 9.90 -1.42 5.76
CA HIS A 115 9.97 -2.87 5.96
C HIS A 115 10.21 -3.25 7.43
N PHE A 116 9.53 -4.32 7.85
CA PHE A 116 9.78 -5.09 9.07
C PHE A 116 10.16 -6.53 8.69
N SER A 117 11.26 -7.03 9.25
CA SER A 117 11.78 -8.36 8.94
C SER A 117 11.04 -9.52 9.64
N GLY A 118 10.10 -9.20 10.52
CA GLY A 118 9.30 -10.11 11.34
C GLY A 118 9.13 -9.55 12.76
N PHE A 119 8.17 -10.06 13.52
CA PHE A 119 7.80 -9.55 14.84
C PHE A 119 8.02 -10.58 15.95
N GLU A 120 7.69 -11.85 15.71
CA GLU A 120 7.86 -12.93 16.67
C GLU A 120 8.89 -13.96 16.16
N GLU A 121 9.92 -14.23 16.97
CA GLU A 121 11.00 -15.17 16.62
C GLU A 121 10.49 -16.57 16.20
N GLN A 122 9.36 -17.01 16.77
CA GLN A 122 8.75 -18.31 16.51
C GLN A 122 8.23 -18.49 15.08
N TYR A 123 7.99 -17.40 14.36
CA TYR A 123 7.58 -17.45 12.96
C TYR A 123 8.77 -17.43 12.00
N GLU A 124 10.02 -17.37 12.51
CA GLU A 124 11.24 -17.40 11.72
C GLU A 124 11.24 -16.38 10.55
N GLY A 125 10.61 -15.23 10.77
CA GLY A 125 10.45 -14.18 9.77
C GLY A 125 9.33 -14.43 8.76
N MET A 126 8.47 -15.44 8.93
CA MET A 126 7.25 -15.64 8.12
C MET A 126 6.09 -14.70 8.51
N ASP A 127 6.39 -13.68 9.29
CA ASP A 127 5.50 -12.59 9.71
C ASP A 127 6.08 -11.22 9.30
N TRP A 128 6.95 -11.20 8.29
CA TRP A 128 7.47 -9.95 7.73
C TRP A 128 6.35 -9.15 7.04
N GLU A 129 6.44 -7.83 7.11
CA GLU A 129 5.52 -6.90 6.47
C GLU A 129 6.28 -5.74 5.80
N SER A 130 5.73 -5.24 4.70
CA SER A 130 6.23 -4.08 3.97
C SER A 130 5.09 -3.21 3.47
N LEU A 131 5.27 -1.89 3.58
CA LEU A 131 4.44 -0.91 2.88
C LEU A 131 5.27 -0.22 1.81
N ARG A 132 4.83 -0.27 0.56
CA ARG A 132 5.46 0.45 -0.56
C ARG A 132 4.60 1.62 -1.00
N LEU A 133 5.18 2.81 -0.97
CA LEU A 133 4.58 4.03 -1.53
C LEU A 133 5.17 4.28 -2.91
N VAL A 134 4.33 4.28 -3.94
CA VAL A 134 4.72 4.40 -5.35
C VAL A 134 4.48 5.81 -5.86
N PHE A 135 5.48 6.38 -6.49
CA PHE A 135 5.49 7.75 -6.98
C PHE A 135 5.82 7.84 -8.47
N VAL A 136 5.12 8.73 -9.16
CA VAL A 136 5.44 9.17 -10.52
C VAL A 136 5.89 10.62 -10.47
N GLU A 137 6.90 10.96 -11.25
CA GLU A 137 7.34 12.35 -11.42
C GLU A 137 6.64 12.98 -12.63
N GLU A 138 6.01 14.12 -12.42
CA GLU A 138 5.44 14.96 -13.47
C GLU A 138 5.83 16.42 -13.21
N ASP A 139 6.45 17.06 -14.20
CA ASP A 139 6.90 18.46 -14.14
C ASP A 139 7.70 18.82 -12.86
N GLY A 140 8.59 17.93 -12.42
CA GLY A 140 9.40 18.13 -11.21
C GLY A 140 8.67 17.89 -9.89
N THR A 141 7.42 17.43 -9.93
CA THR A 141 6.62 17.08 -8.75
C THR A 141 6.46 15.57 -8.65
N TRP A 142 6.68 15.02 -7.46
CA TRP A 142 6.47 13.61 -7.18
C TRP A 142 5.06 13.38 -6.63
N TRP A 143 4.26 12.62 -7.38
CA TRP A 143 2.89 12.30 -7.04
C TRP A 143 2.76 10.85 -6.58
N LEU A 144 2.08 10.64 -5.45
CA LEU A 144 1.69 9.33 -4.97
C LEU A 144 0.61 8.75 -5.90
N VAL A 145 0.89 7.58 -6.46
CA VAL A 145 -0.01 6.85 -7.37
C VAL A 145 -0.37 5.46 -6.86
N GLY A 146 0.37 4.94 -5.88
CA GLY A 146 0.11 3.62 -5.32
C GLY A 146 0.51 3.49 -3.84
N ILE A 147 -0.32 2.77 -3.09
CA ILE A 147 -0.04 2.26 -1.75
C ILE A 147 -0.18 0.74 -1.86
N VAL A 148 0.93 0.03 -1.66
CA VAL A 148 1.05 -1.40 -1.91
C VAL A 148 1.55 -2.08 -0.66
N HIS A 149 0.70 -2.91 -0.06
CA HIS A 149 1.10 -3.82 1.01
C HIS A 149 1.89 -5.00 0.44
N ASP A 150 2.77 -5.58 1.23
CA ASP A 150 3.40 -6.85 0.93
C ASP A 150 3.69 -7.53 2.26
N GLU A 151 3.41 -8.82 2.34
CA GLU A 151 3.61 -9.62 3.54
C GLU A 151 3.96 -11.04 3.12
N TRP A 152 4.38 -11.85 4.09
CA TRP A 152 4.53 -13.27 3.82
C TRP A 152 3.17 -13.90 3.51
N THR A 153 3.10 -14.64 2.40
CA THR A 153 1.89 -15.36 1.97
C THR A 153 2.16 -16.84 1.70
N ILE A 154 1.10 -17.66 1.59
CA ILE A 154 1.13 -19.14 1.61
C ILE A 154 0.83 -19.75 0.24
#